data_AF-A0A1I4GF36-F1
#
_entry.id   AF-A0A1I4GF36-F1
#
_cell.length_a   1.000
_cell.length_b   1.000
_cell.length_c   1.000
_cell.angle_alpha   90.00
_cell.angle_beta   90.00
_cell.angle_gamma   90.00
#
_symmetry.space_group_name_H-M   'P 1'
#
loop_
_entity.id
_entity.type
_entity.pdbx_description
1 polymer ?
#
loop_
_entity_poly.entity_id
_entity_poly.type
_entity_poly.pdbx_seq_one_letter_code
_entity_poly.pdbx_strand_id
1 'polypeptide(L)' 'MVKILIIVTNVSMYASGNLKTGLWLNELTHIYHAAREKSQL' A
#
# COMPACT_ATOMS: atom_id res chain seq x y z
N MET A 1 -17.60 -13.83 1.14
CA MET A 1 -17.26 -12.40 1.13
C MET A 1 -15.79 -12.27 1.52
N VAL A 2 -14.94 -11.82 0.60
CA VAL A 2 -13.51 -11.61 0.89
C VAL A 2 -13.35 -10.33 1.70
N LYS A 3 -12.56 -10.38 2.77
CA LYS A 3 -12.18 -9.20 3.57
C LYS A 3 -10.69 -8.96 3.38
N ILE A 4 -10.33 -7.75 2.97
CA ILE A 4 -8.94 -7.36 2.71
C ILE A 4 -8.51 -6.39 3.81
N LEU A 5 -7.40 -6.69 4.48
CA LEU A 5 -6.72 -5.78 5.40
C LEU A 5 -5.39 -5.35 4.76
N ILE A 6 -5.18 -4.04 4.65
CA ILE A 6 -3.95 -3.45 4.14
C ILE A 6 -3.35 -2.63 5.27
N ILE A 7 -2.10 -2.93 5.62
CA ILE A 7 -1.32 -2.18 6.62
C ILE A 7 -0.24 -1.41 5.88
N VAL A 8 -0.15 -0.11 6.14
CA VAL A 8 0.80 0.80 5.49
C VAL A 8 1.72 1.44 6.52
N THR A 9 2.84 1.98 6.04
CA THR A 9 3.81 2.67 6.89
C THR A 9 3.27 4.03 7.37
N ASN A 10 3.58 4.38 8.62
CA ASN A 10 3.43 5.74 9.17
C ASN A 10 4.77 6.51 9.18
N VAL A 11 5.81 5.97 8.53
CA VAL A 11 7.13 6.59 8.45
C VAL A 11 7.16 7.54 7.25
N SER A 12 7.47 8.82 7.50
CA SER A 12 7.54 9.86 6.47
C SER A 12 8.96 10.29 6.10
N MET A 13 9.98 9.71 6.73
CA MET A 13 11.39 10.08 6.55
C MET A 13 12.30 8.87 6.66
N TYR A 14 13.32 8.78 5.82
CA TYR A 14 14.36 7.76 5.97
C TYR A 14 15.16 7.98 7.25
N ALA A 15 15.71 6.90 7.82
CA ALA A 15 16.49 6.96 9.05
C ALA A 15 17.72 7.89 8.97
N SER A 16 18.25 8.13 7.76
CA SER A 16 19.33 9.10 7.51
C SER A 16 18.88 10.57 7.61
N GLY A 17 17.59 10.84 7.80
CA GLY A 17 17.03 12.18 8.06
C GLY A 17 16.95 13.13 6.86
N ASN A 18 17.56 12.77 5.74
CA ASN A 18 17.79 13.72 4.64
C ASN A 18 16.77 13.64 3.50
N LEU A 19 15.96 12.57 3.46
CA LEU A 19 15.02 12.32 2.38
C LEU A 19 13.65 11.91 2.95
N LYS A 20 12.60 12.48 2.37
CA LYS A 20 11.22 12.06 2.64
C LYS A 20 10.99 10.68 2.05
N THR A 21 10.25 9.86 2.77
CA THR A 21 9.77 8.56 2.30
C THR A 21 8.31 8.39 2.69
N GLY A 22 7.71 7.27 2.32
CA GLY A 22 6.35 6.96 2.69
C GLY A 22 5.87 5.72 1.97
N LEU A 23 4.55 5.60 1.90
CA LEU A 23 3.89 4.61 1.09
C LEU A 23 4.20 4.82 -0.40
N TRP A 24 4.52 3.74 -1.10
CA TRP A 24 4.52 3.77 -2.56
C TRP A 24 3.11 3.59 -3.10
N LEU A 25 2.49 4.69 -3.55
CA LEU A 25 1.08 4.71 -3.95
C LEU A 25 0.77 3.73 -5.10
N ASN A 26 1.62 3.68 -6.12
CA ASN A 26 1.38 2.85 -7.31
C ASN A 26 1.32 1.34 -6.97
N GLU A 27 2.19 0.89 -6.07
CA GLU A 27 2.21 -0.50 -5.60
C GLU A 27 0.93 -0.84 -4.84
N LEU A 28 0.50 0.06 -3.94
CA LEU A 28 -0.75 -0.13 -3.20
C LEU A 28 -1.95 -0.20 -4.13
N THR A 29 -2.06 0.72 -5.08
CA THR A 29 -3.22 0.79 -5.98
C THR A 29 -3.29 -0.44 -6.87
N HIS A 30 -2.16 -0.94 -7.38
CA HIS A 30 -2.13 -2.16 -8.18
C HIS A 30 -2.56 -3.40 -7.38
N ILE A 31 -2.05 -3.57 -6.14
CA ILE A 31 -2.43 -4.70 -5.28
C ILE A 31 -3.92 -4.65 -4.95
N TYR A 32 -4.43 -3.48 -4.58
CA TYR A 32 -5.85 -3.31 -4.26
C TYR A 32 -6.74 -3.59 -5.46
N HIS A 33 -6.37 -3.11 -6.64
CA HIS A 33 -7.13 -3.34 -7.87
C HIS A 33 -7.21 -4.84 -8.22
N ALA A 34 -6.06 -5.53 -8.25
CA ALA A 34 -6.00 -6.97 -8.53
C ALA A 34 -6.78 -7.80 -7.48
N ALA A 35 -6.71 -7.42 -6.20
CA ALA A 35 -7.45 -8.11 -5.15
C ALA A 35 -8.97 -7.92 -5.27
N ARG A 36 -9.42 -6.73 -5.72
CA ARG A 36 -10.84 -6.47 -6.00
C ARG A 36 -11.35 -7.28 -7.18
N GLU A 37 -10.62 -7.32 -8.29
CA GLU A 37 -11.00 -8.12 -9.47
C GLU A 37 -11.17 -9.59 -9.11
N LYS A 38 -10.22 -10.16 -8.36
CA LYS A 38 -10.28 -11.55 -7.89
C LYS A 38 -11.38 -11.83 -6.88
N SER A 39 -11.87 -10.81 -6.17
CA SER A 39 -12.97 -10.94 -5.20
C SER A 39 -14.34 -10.76 -5.85
N GLN A 40 -14.39 -10.32 -7.11
CA GLN A 40 -15.59 -10.16 -7.93
C GLN A 40 -15.80 -11.34 -8.90
N LEU A 41 -14.87 -12.30 -8.93
CA LEU A 41 -15.02 -13.65 -9.47
C LEU A 41 -15.54 -14.60 -8.37
#